data_AF-A0A1G0JHI4-F1
#
_entry.id   AF-A0A1G0JHI4-F1
#
_cell.length_a   1.000
_cell.length_b   1.000
_cell.length_c   1.000
_cell.angle_alpha   90.00
_cell.angle_beta   90.00
_cell.angle_gamma   90.00
#
_symmetry.space_group_name_H-M   'P 1'
#
loop_
_entity.id
_entity.type
_entity.pdbx_description
1 polymer ?
#
loop_
_entity_poly.entity_id
_entity_poly.type
_entity_poly.pdbx_seq_one_letter_code
_entity_poly.pdbx_strand_id
1 'polypeptide(L)' 'MSRLINFRADEELDKRLERLAKLTGRSKTFYIREAVSTHIDNLEDIYLADQVMDRLENGTESLHALEEVEKELGLAD' A
#
# COMPACT_ATOMS: atom_id res chain seq x y z
N MET A 1 8.11 14.72 -12.94
CA MET A 1 7.07 15.62 -13.49
C MET A 1 5.71 15.14 -13.03
N SER A 2 4.83 16.01 -12.53
CA SER A 2 3.45 15.65 -12.16
C SER A 2 2.53 15.64 -13.37
N ARG A 3 1.58 14.70 -13.44
CA ARG A 3 0.50 14.67 -14.43
C ARG A 3 -0.84 14.98 -13.74
N LEU A 4 -1.72 15.67 -14.45
CA LEU A 4 -3.05 16.01 -13.93
C LEU A 4 -4.00 14.83 -14.11
N ILE A 5 -4.71 14.48 -13.05
CA ILE A 5 -5.74 13.44 -13.05
C ILE A 5 -7.05 14.11 -12.62
N ASN A 6 -8.09 13.98 -13.44
CA ASN A 6 -9.43 14.45 -13.08
C ASN A 6 -10.13 13.39 -12.22
N PHE A 7 -10.61 13.81 -11.05
CA PHE A 7 -11.32 12.97 -10.11
C PHE A 7 -12.75 13.49 -9.93
N ARG A 8 -13.75 12.62 -10.07
CA ARG A 8 -15.14 12.96 -9.76
C ARG A 8 -15.49 12.35 -8.39
N ALA A 9 -15.84 13.22 -7.45
CA ALA A 9 -16.39 12.83 -6.16
C ALA A 9 -17.91 12.94 -6.20
N ASP A 10 -18.60 12.09 -5.43
CA ASP A 10 -19.97 12.38 -5.04
C ASP A 10 -20.03 13.54 -4.04
N GLU A 11 -21.24 14.02 -3.76
CA GLU A 11 -21.45 15.17 -2.89
C GLU A 11 -20.98 14.91 -1.44
N GLU A 12 -21.13 13.68 -0.95
CA GLU A 12 -20.74 13.34 0.42
C GLU A 12 -19.22 13.37 0.58
N LEU A 13 -18.50 12.75 -0.34
CA LEU A 13 -17.06 12.70 -0.36
C LEU A 13 -16.46 14.10 -0.54
N ASP A 14 -17.01 14.92 -1.43
CA ASP A 14 -16.54 16.30 -1.59
C ASP A 14 -16.71 17.11 -0.30
N LYS A 15 -17.86 16.99 0.38
CA LYS A 15 -18.09 17.62 1.68
C LYS A 15 -17.12 17.13 2.75
N ARG A 16 -16.78 15.84 2.77
CA ARG A 16 -15.79 15.28 3.70
C ARG A 16 -14.40 15.85 3.44
N LEU A 17 -13.97 15.89 2.18
CA LEU A 17 -12.69 16.46 1.77
C LEU A 17 -12.59 17.96 2.05
N GLU A 18 -13.68 18.71 1.83
CA GLU A 18 -13.76 20.15 2.14
C GLU A 18 -13.60 20.40 3.65
N ARG A 19 -14.27 19.60 4.49
CA ARG A 19 -14.13 19.71 5.95
C ARG A 19 -12.70 19.43 6.39
N LEU A 20 -12.09 18.35 5.91
CA LEU A 20 -10.70 18.01 6.24
C LEU A 20 -9.74 19.11 5.81
N ALA A 21 -9.90 19.62 4.59
CA ALA A 21 -9.10 20.72 4.08
C ALA A 21 -9.16 21.97 4.97
N LYS A 22 -10.37 22.37 5.39
CA LYS A 22 -10.56 23.51 6.30
C LYS A 22 -9.95 23.30 7.68
N LEU A 23 -10.09 22.10 8.23
CA LEU A 23 -9.61 21.79 9.59
C LEU A 23 -8.08 21.76 9.68
N THR A 24 -7.39 21.37 8.61
CA THR A 24 -5.94 21.14 8.63
C THR A 24 -5.14 22.17 7.85
N GLY A 25 -5.81 23.03 7.07
CA GLY A 25 -5.16 23.99 6.16
C GLY A 25 -4.51 23.34 4.93
N ARG A 26 -4.84 22.08 4.64
CA ARG A 26 -4.35 21.36 3.43
C ARG A 26 -5.39 21.41 2.31
N SER A 27 -4.96 21.19 1.06
CA SER A 27 -5.89 21.12 -0.07
C SER A 27 -6.61 19.78 -0.15
N LYS A 28 -7.77 19.71 -0.80
CA LYS A 28 -8.44 18.44 -1.11
C LYS A 28 -7.53 17.50 -1.91
N THR A 29 -6.78 18.05 -2.87
CA THR A 29 -5.81 17.31 -3.70
C THR A 29 -4.73 16.62 -2.86
N PHE A 30 -4.31 17.21 -1.74
CA PHE A 30 -3.37 16.57 -0.82
C PHE A 30 -3.93 15.24 -0.30
N TYR A 31 -5.18 15.24 0.18
CA TYR A 31 -5.84 14.06 0.73
C TYR A 31 -6.19 13.02 -0.33
N ILE A 32 -6.63 13.46 -1.51
CA ILE A 32 -6.88 12.53 -2.63
C ILE A 32 -5.58 11.82 -3.00
N ARG A 33 -4.47 12.55 -3.10
CA ARG A 33 -3.17 11.98 -3.41
C ARG A 33 -2.71 11.00 -2.33
N GLU A 34 -2.83 11.38 -1.05
CA GLU A 34 -2.48 10.48 0.06
C GLU A 34 -3.29 9.18 0.01
N ALA A 35 -4.62 9.28 -0.10
CA ALA A 35 -5.49 8.12 -0.13
C ALA A 35 -5.20 7.19 -1.32
N VAL A 36 -4.96 7.77 -2.51
CA VAL A 36 -4.59 6.99 -3.71
C VAL A 36 -3.23 6.34 -3.52
N SER A 37 -2.22 7.06 -3.04
CA SER A 37 -0.88 6.49 -2.78
C SER A 37 -0.95 5.32 -1.81
N THR A 38 -1.57 5.52 -0.64
CA THR A 38 -1.70 4.45 0.36
C THR A 38 -2.49 3.26 -0.17
N HIS A 39 -3.52 3.48 -0.99
CA HIS A 39 -4.27 2.37 -1.57
C HIS A 39 -3.44 1.58 -2.59
N ILE A 40 -2.65 2.27 -3.41
CA ILE A 40 -1.75 1.62 -4.37
C ILE A 40 -0.68 0.81 -3.63
N ASP A 41 -0.05 1.38 -2.59
CA ASP A 41 0.95 0.66 -1.79
C ASP A 41 0.36 -0.66 -1.25
N ASN A 42 -0.86 -0.61 -0.68
CA ASN A 42 -1.54 -1.82 -0.20
C ASN A 42 -1.87 -2.83 -1.31
N LEU A 43 -2.25 -2.36 -2.50
CA LEU A 43 -2.54 -3.25 -3.64
C LEU A 43 -1.25 -3.90 -4.17
N GLU A 44 -0.15 -3.17 -4.20
CA GLU A 44 1.16 -3.70 -4.58
C GLU A 44 1.63 -4.75 -3.59
N ASP A 45 1.48 -4.52 -2.29
CA ASP A 45 1.82 -5.50 -1.24
C ASP A 45 1.01 -6.80 -1.38
N ILE A 46 -0.31 -6.70 -1.58
CA ILE A 46 -1.18 -7.87 -1.81
C ILE A 46 -0.73 -8.62 -3.07
N TYR A 47 -0.50 -7.90 -4.17
CA TYR A 47 -0.14 -8.52 -5.44
C TYR A 47 1.22 -9.23 -5.36
N LEU A 48 2.20 -8.64 -4.66
CA LEU A 48 3.49 -9.27 -4.42
C LEU A 48 3.36 -10.52 -3.54
N ALA A 49 2.51 -10.48 -2.52
CA ALA A 49 2.22 -11.64 -1.67
C ALA A 49 1.54 -12.76 -2.47
N ASP A 50 0.53 -12.45 -3.28
CA ASP A 50 -0.14 -13.42 -4.14
C ASP A 50 0.84 -14.06 -5.13
N GLN A 51 1.76 -13.29 -5.73
CA GLN A 51 2.79 -13.84 -6.59
C GLN A 51 3.75 -14.80 -5.86
N VAL A 52 4.07 -14.54 -4.59
CA VAL A 52 4.87 -15.47 -3.77
C VAL A 52 4.08 -16.75 -3.53
N MET A 53 2.79 -16.65 -3.21
CA MET A 53 1.91 -17.80 -3.02
C MET A 53 1.80 -18.66 -4.29
N ASP A 54 1.64 -18.04 -5.46
CA ASP A 54 1.64 -18.76 -6.74
C ASP A 54 2.95 -19.53 -6.96
N ARG A 55 4.11 -18.94 -6.63
CA ARG A 55 5.40 -19.62 -6.75
C ARG A 55 5.56 -20.75 -5.75
N LEU A 56 5.04 -20.59 -4.53
CA LEU A 56 5.00 -21.65 -3.52
C LEU A 56 4.16 -22.84 -4.00
N GLU A 57 2.95 -22.59 -4.53
CA GLU A 57 2.06 -23.64 -5.05
C GLU A 57 2.67 -24.37 -6.26
N ASN A 58 3.40 -23.64 -7.10
CA ASN A 58 4.12 -24.22 -8.24
C ASN A 58 5.48 -24.84 -7.86
N GLY A 59 5.87 -24.79 -6.58
CA GLY A 59 7.14 -25.34 -6.09
C GLY A 59 8.38 -24.63 -6.60
N THR A 60 8.26 -23.38 -7.04
CA THR A 60 9.36 -22.55 -7.56
C THR A 60 9.88 -21.53 -6.55
N GLU A 61 9.21 -21.39 -5.40
CA GLU A 61 9.69 -20.55 -4.29
C GLU A 61 10.59 -21.35 -3.34
N SER A 62 11.69 -20.74 -2.92
CA SER A 62 12.58 -21.34 -1.92
C SER A 62 11.99 -21.19 -0.52
N LEU A 63 11.91 -22.29 0.21
CA LEU A 63 11.47 -22.33 1.61
C LEU A 63 12.68 -22.52 2.51
N HIS A 64 12.74 -21.76 3.59
CA HIS A 64 13.78 -21.85 4.61
C HIS A 64 13.13 -22.15 5.95
N ALA A 65 13.72 -23.05 6.74
CA ALA A 65 13.25 -23.29 8.10
C ALA A 65 13.57 -22.07 8.97
N LEU A 66 12.70 -21.77 9.95
CA LEU A 66 12.90 -20.61 10.82
C LEU A 66 14.25 -20.68 11.54
N GLU A 67 14.63 -21.87 12.03
CA GLU A 67 15.89 -22.10 12.72
C GLU A 67 17.12 -21.82 11.84
N GLU A 68 17.02 -22.08 10.53
CA GLU A 68 18.11 -21.79 9.57
C GLU A 68 18.27 -20.27 9.39
N VAL A 69 17.16 -19.56 9.24
CA VAL A 69 17.15 -18.09 9.07
C VAL A 69 17.63 -17.40 10.35
N GLU A 70 17.17 -17.83 11.53
CA GLU A 70 17.62 -17.28 12.82
C GLU A 70 19.13 -17.45 13.00
N LYS A 71 19.68 -18.61 12.61
CA LYS A 71 21.11 -18.86 12.65
C LYS A 71 21.89 -17.96 11.68
N GLU A 72 21.40 -17.79 10.45
CA GLU A 72 22.03 -16.92 9.44
C GLU A 72 22.04 -15.44 9.87
N LEU A 73 20.99 -14.98 10.56
CA LEU A 73 20.86 -13.61 11.05
C LEU A 73 21.55 -13.38 12.41
N GLY A 74 22.08 -14.42 13.05
CA GLY A 74 22.68 -14.34 14.38
C GLY A 74 21.67 -14.04 15.49
N LEU A 75 20.41 -14.44 15.28
CA LEU A 75 19.30 -14.31 16.21
C LEU A 75 19.01 -15.61 16.96
N ALA A 76 19.69 -16.71 16.62
CA ALA A 76 19.61 -17.96 17.34
C ALA A 76 20.18 -17.81 18.77
N ASP A 77 19.43 -18.28 19.77
CA ASP A 77 19.84 -18.32 21.18
C ASP A 77 21.11 -19.16 21.43
#